data_AF-A0A7J4XE14-F1
#
_entry.id   AF-A0A7J4XE14-F1
#
_cell.length_a   1.000
_cell.length_b   1.000
_cell.length_c   1.000
_cell.angle_alpha   90.00
_cell.angle_beta   90.00
_cell.angle_gamma   90.00
#
_symmetry.space_group_name_H-M   'P 1'
#
loop_
_entity.id
_entity.type
_entity.pdbx_description
1 polymer ?
#
loop_
_entity_poly.entity_id
_entity_poly.type
_entity_poly.pdbx_seq_one_letter_code
_entity_poly.pdbx_strand_id
1 'polypeptide(L)'
;MNELTCPCFMKTDLELAVDKLSFLEENYSCMNFPEYLKTLPKHELLCCLCLIDVVILSIKQKRYTCTITELIRLYECRENIILVIFVKYKFHPRL
;
A
#
# COMPACT_ATOMS: atom_id res chain seq x y z
N MET A 1 12.37 -11.82 13.38
CA MET A 1 12.11 -11.40 11.99
C MET A 1 11.53 -10.01 12.10
N ASN A 2 12.26 -8.97 11.70
CA ASN A 2 11.85 -7.59 11.92
C ASN A 2 10.54 -7.29 11.19
N GLU A 3 9.50 -6.90 11.92
CA GLU A 3 8.20 -6.46 11.38
C GLU A 3 8.29 -5.16 10.56
N LEU A 4 9.51 -4.64 10.32
CA LEU A 4 9.81 -3.38 9.63
C LEU A 4 10.42 -3.54 8.23
N THR A 5 10.74 -4.77 7.80
CA THR A 5 11.18 -4.99 6.42
C THR A 5 9.98 -5.25 5.53
N CYS A 6 9.76 -4.36 4.56
CA CYS A 6 8.78 -4.55 3.50
C CYS A 6 8.89 -5.97 2.91
N PRO A 7 7.84 -6.80 2.98
CA PRO A 7 7.89 -8.15 2.42
C PRO A 7 7.83 -8.16 0.88
N CYS A 8 7.58 -7.00 0.26
CA CYS A 8 7.36 -6.90 -1.16
C CYS A 8 8.69 -6.85 -1.93
N PHE A 9 8.91 -7.83 -2.81
CA PHE A 9 10.04 -7.82 -3.75
C PHE A 9 10.01 -6.63 -4.71
N MET A 10 8.83 -6.07 -4.96
CA MET A 10 8.61 -4.96 -5.91
C MET A 10 8.93 -3.58 -5.32
N LYS A 11 9.37 -3.51 -4.05
CA LYS A 11 9.66 -2.23 -3.39
C LYS A 11 10.69 -1.41 -4.18
N THR A 12 11.81 -2.02 -4.56
CA THR A 12 12.88 -1.33 -5.27
C THR A 12 12.41 -0.88 -6.65
N ASP A 13 11.62 -1.71 -7.34
CA ASP A 13 11.05 -1.36 -8.64
C ASP A 13 10.10 -0.15 -8.50
N LEU A 14 9.27 -0.11 -7.46
CA LEU A 14 8.40 1.03 -7.15
C LEU A 14 9.20 2.30 -6.81
N GLU A 15 10.27 2.18 -6.03
CA GLU A 15 11.12 3.34 -5.68
C GLU A 15 11.72 3.97 -6.95
N LEU A 16 12.12 3.14 -7.91
CA LEU A 16 12.69 3.54 -9.20
C LEU A 16 11.63 3.91 -10.25
N ALA A 17 10.36 3.55 -10.05
CA ALA A 17 9.29 3.86 -10.99
C ALA A 17 9.12 5.38 -11.17
N VAL A 18 8.97 5.81 -12.43
CA VAL A 18 8.69 7.20 -12.80
C VAL A 18 7.29 7.59 -12.32
N ASP A 19 6.29 6.78 -12.67
CA ASP A 19 4.94 6.92 -12.16
C ASP A 19 4.64 5.84 -11.10
N LYS A 20 4.68 6.26 -9.84
CA LYS A 20 4.47 5.38 -8.69
C LYS A 20 3.01 4.98 -8.51
N LEU A 21 2.06 5.79 -8.97
CA LEU A 21 0.64 5.46 -8.88
C LEU A 21 0.24 4.47 -9.95
N SER A 22 0.66 4.67 -11.20
CA SER A 22 0.43 3.67 -12.25
C SER A 22 1.07 2.33 -11.88
N PHE A 23 2.30 2.33 -11.34
CA PHE A 23 2.92 1.11 -10.85
C PHE A 23 2.07 0.40 -9.79
N LEU A 24 1.50 1.15 -8.83
CA LEU A 24 0.61 0.56 -7.83
C LEU A 24 -0.64 -0.04 -8.48
N GLU A 25 -1.29 0.67 -9.40
CA GLU A 25 -2.54 0.21 -10.04
C GLU A 25 -2.35 -1.03 -10.91
N GLU A 26 -1.21 -1.12 -11.61
CA GLU A 26 -0.83 -2.28 -12.43
C GLU A 26 -0.64 -3.55 -11.59
N ASN A 27 -0.14 -3.41 -10.37
CA ASN A 27 0.14 -4.54 -9.47
C ASN A 27 -0.99 -4.82 -8.48
N TYR A 28 -1.71 -3.79 -8.05
CA TYR A 28 -2.82 -3.86 -7.12
C TYR A 28 -3.94 -2.90 -7.55
N SER A 29 -5.04 -3.47 -8.03
CA SER A 29 -6.24 -2.69 -8.41
C SER A 29 -7.03 -2.12 -7.22
N CYS A 30 -6.43 -2.08 -6.02
CA CYS A 30 -7.08 -1.72 -4.76
C CYS A 30 -7.48 -0.25 -4.65
N MET A 31 -6.82 0.65 -5.38
CA MET A 31 -7.22 2.06 -5.43
C MET A 31 -8.55 2.27 -6.16
N ASN A 32 -8.89 1.37 -7.07
CA ASN A 32 -10.10 1.47 -7.90
C ASN A 32 -11.21 0.52 -7.44
N PHE A 33 -10.88 -0.56 -6.73
CA PHE A 33 -11.82 -1.60 -6.32
C PHE A 33 -11.57 -2.09 -4.87
N PRO A 34 -12.14 -1.46 -3.83
CA PRO A 34 -11.89 -1.86 -2.44
C PRO A 34 -12.26 -3.31 -2.11
N GLU A 35 -13.26 -3.88 -2.79
CA GLU A 35 -13.65 -5.29 -2.63
C GLU A 35 -12.54 -6.26 -3.05
N TYR A 36 -11.63 -5.85 -3.94
CA TYR A 36 -10.44 -6.63 -4.32
C TYR A 36 -9.56 -6.93 -3.10
N LEU A 37 -9.46 -6.01 -2.14
CA LEU A 37 -8.67 -6.24 -0.92
C LEU A 37 -9.19 -7.45 -0.12
N LYS A 38 -10.49 -7.72 -0.18
CA LYS A 38 -11.09 -8.87 0.51
C LYS A 38 -10.80 -10.20 -0.19
N THR A 39 -10.24 -10.23 -1.39
CA THR A 39 -9.81 -11.48 -2.05
C THR A 39 -8.35 -11.81 -1.76
N LEU A 40 -7.54 -10.79 -1.42
CA LEU A 40 -6.12 -10.96 -1.17
C LEU A 40 -5.80 -11.77 0.10
N PRO A 41 -4.76 -12.63 0.07
CA PRO A 41 -4.21 -13.27 1.26
C PRO A 41 -3.40 -12.28 2.12
N LYS A 42 -3.12 -12.65 3.37
CA LYS A 42 -2.42 -11.78 4.34
C LYS A 42 -1.09 -11.22 3.83
N HIS A 43 -0.26 -12.04 3.17
CA HIS A 43 1.04 -11.57 2.69
C HIS A 43 0.91 -10.53 1.57
N GLU A 44 -0.03 -10.71 0.63
CA GLU A 44 -0.34 -9.73 -0.40
C GLU A 44 -0.87 -8.42 0.19
N LEU A 45 -1.73 -8.49 1.22
CA LEU A 45 -2.20 -7.29 1.92
C LEU A 45 -1.07 -6.51 2.58
N LEU A 46 -0.12 -7.22 3.21
CA LEU A 46 1.06 -6.60 3.83
C LEU A 46 2.02 -6.02 2.77
N CYS A 47 2.18 -6.69 1.62
CA CYS A 47 2.93 -6.18 0.49
C CYS A 47 2.30 -4.90 -0.06
N CYS A 48 1.01 -4.92 -0.35
CA CYS A 48 0.24 -3.78 -0.84
C CYS A 48 0.32 -2.58 0.13
N LEU A 49 0.13 -2.82 1.44
CA LEU A 49 0.28 -1.80 2.48
C LEU A 49 1.68 -1.18 2.46
N CYS A 50 2.73 -2.00 2.38
CA CYS A 50 4.10 -1.51 2.30
C CYS A 50 4.32 -0.61 1.06
N LEU A 51 3.87 -1.05 -0.12
CA LEU A 51 4.07 -0.28 -1.35
C LEU A 51 3.34 1.08 -1.27
N ILE A 52 2.13 1.12 -0.72
CA ILE A 52 1.42 2.39 -0.49
C ILE A 52 2.18 3.30 0.47
N ASP A 53 2.72 2.75 1.57
CA ASP A 53 3.54 3.52 2.51
C ASP A 53 4.81 4.10 1.85
N VAL A 54 5.42 3.38 0.91
CA VAL A 54 6.57 3.86 0.11
C VAL A 54 6.18 5.04 -0.79
N VAL A 55 5.01 4.98 -1.44
CA VAL A 55 4.51 6.10 -2.26
C VAL A 55 4.21 7.32 -1.38
N ILE A 56 3.50 7.13 -0.27
CA ILE A 56 3.21 8.20 0.70
C ILE A 56 4.50 8.83 1.23
N LEU A 57 5.51 8.04 1.56
CA LEU A 57 6.81 8.54 2.00
C LEU A 57 7.51 9.35 0.90
N SER A 58 7.46 8.88 -0.34
CA SER A 58 8.03 9.58 -1.50
C SER A 58 7.37 10.95 -1.72
N ILE A 59 6.04 11.04 -1.53
CA ILE A 59 5.27 12.29 -1.61
C ILE A 59 5.68 13.24 -0.47
N LYS A 60 5.74 12.75 0.77
CA LYS A 60 6.18 13.55 1.95
C LYS A 60 7.60 14.09 1.78
N GLN A 61 8.47 13.32 1.14
CA GLN A 61 9.85 13.72 0.82
C GLN A 61 9.97 14.58 -0.43
N LYS A 62 8.86 14.92 -1.09
CA LYS A 62 8.81 15.69 -2.36
C LYS A 62 9.58 15.02 -3.51
N ARG A 63 9.76 13.70 -3.45
CA ARG A 63 10.40 12.88 -4.50
C ARG A 63 9.40 12.35 -5.52
N TYR A 64 8.11 12.49 -5.24
CA TYR A 64 7.01 12.16 -6.14
C TYR A 64 5.88 13.17 -5.91
N THR A 65 5.19 13.54 -6.97
CA THR A 65 4.08 14.49 -6.93
C THR A 65 2.83 13.85 -7.48
N CYS A 66 1.70 14.09 -6.82
CA CYS A 66 0.38 13.67 -7.28
C CYS A 66 -0.62 14.80 -7.03
N THR A 67 -1.81 14.65 -7.59
CA THR A 67 -2.96 15.49 -7.26
C THR A 67 -3.45 15.23 -5.84
N ILE A 68 -4.22 16.18 -5.29
CA ILE A 68 -4.86 16.02 -3.98
C ILE A 68 -5.84 14.84 -3.99
N THR A 69 -6.56 14.65 -5.09
CA THR A 69 -7.51 13.53 -5.25
C THR A 69 -6.81 12.18 -5.18
N GLU A 70 -5.66 12.02 -5.86
CA GLU A 70 -4.85 10.81 -5.78
C GLU A 70 -4.29 10.60 -4.37
N LEU A 71 -3.85 11.67 -3.70
CA LEU A 71 -3.36 11.58 -2.33
C LEU A 71 -4.45 11.09 -1.37
N ILE A 72 -5.69 11.60 -1.50
CA ILE A 72 -6.83 11.15 -0.70
C ILE A 72 -7.08 9.67 -0.95
N ARG A 73 -7.15 9.23 -2.22
CA ARG A 73 -7.36 7.82 -2.58
C ARG A 73 -6.29 6.88 -2.01
N LEU A 74 -5.01 7.30 -2.01
CA LEU A 74 -3.93 6.54 -1.39
C LEU A 74 -4.17 6.32 0.11
N TYR A 75 -4.52 7.37 0.86
CA TYR A 75 -4.78 7.26 2.29
C TYR A 75 -6.03 6.42 2.59
N GLU A 76 -7.10 6.58 1.81
CA GLU A 76 -8.30 5.74 1.93
C GLU A 76 -7.98 4.26 1.66
N CYS A 77 -7.19 3.98 0.61
CA CYS A 77 -6.77 2.63 0.28
C CYS A 77 -5.92 2.02 1.42
N ARG A 78 -4.99 2.80 1.97
CA ARG A 78 -4.17 2.41 3.12
C ARG A 78 -5.02 2.03 4.34
N GLU A 79 -5.96 2.87 4.73
CA GLU A 79 -6.87 2.62 5.86
C GLU A 79 -7.71 1.36 5.61
N ASN A 80 -8.25 1.20 4.39
CA ASN A 80 -9.02 0.01 4.01
C ASN A 80 -8.19 -1.28 4.13
N ILE A 81 -6.93 -1.28 3.73
CA ILE A 81 -6.05 -2.45 3.89
C ILE A 81 -5.84 -2.78 5.37
N ILE A 82 -5.58 -1.77 6.20
CA ILE A 82 -5.42 -1.95 7.65
C ILE A 82 -6.69 -2.56 8.26
N LEU A 83 -7.86 -2.03 7.90
CA LEU A 83 -9.15 -2.55 8.33
C LEU A 83 -9.37 -4.01 7.89
N VAL A 84 -9.09 -4.33 6.63
CA VAL A 84 -9.21 -5.71 6.12
C VAL A 84 -8.26 -6.65 6.86
N ILE A 85 -7.01 -6.24 7.09
CA ILE A 85 -6.04 -7.02 7.86
C ILE A 85 -6.56 -7.25 9.29
N PHE A 86 -7.06 -6.20 9.95
CA PHE A 86 -7.58 -6.28 11.31
C PHE A 86 -8.78 -7.22 11.41
N VAL A 87 -9.76 -7.06 10.52
CA VAL A 87 -11.00 -7.86 10.52
C VAL A 87 -10.73 -9.32 10.15
N LYS A 88 -9.96 -9.59 9.08
CA LYS A 88 -9.71 -10.96 8.62
C LYS A 88 -8.75 -11.74 9.50
N TYR A 89 -7.71 -11.09 10.00
CA TYR A 89 -6.56 -11.79 10.58
C TYR A 89 -6.33 -11.47 12.06
N LYS A 90 -7.27 -10.76 12.72
CA LYS A 90 -7.18 -10.31 14.12
C LYS A 90 -5.78 -9.78 14.41
N PHE A 91 -5.48 -8.61 13.85
CA PHE A 91 -4.21 -7.96 14.15
C PHE A 91 -4.19 -7.67 15.66
N HIS A 92 -3.33 -8.39 16.39
CA HIS A 92 -2.95 -8.01 17.75
C HIS A 92 -1.75 -7.08 17.59
N PRO A 93 -1.93 -5.75 17.64
CA PRO A 93 -0.79 -4.87 17.77
C PRO A 93 -0.18 -5.21 19.13
N ARG A 94 1.04 -5.77 19.15
CA ARG A 94 1.73 -6.01 20.41
C ARG A 94 2.00 -4.65 21.05
N LEU A 95 1.34 -4.44 22.19
CA LEU A 95 1.63 -3.42 23.21
C LEU A 95 3.10 -3.50 23.65
#